data_AF-A0A6B0GQJ9-F1
#
_entry.id   AF-A0A6B0GQJ9-F1
#
_cell.length_a   1.000
_cell.length_b   1.000
_cell.length_c   1.000
_cell.angle_alpha   90.00
_cell.angle_beta   90.00
_cell.angle_gamma   90.00
#
_symmetry.space_group_name_H-M   'P 1'
#
loop_
_entity.id
_entity.type
_entity.pdbx_description
1 polymer ?
#
loop_
_entity_poly.entity_id
_entity_poly.type
_entity_poly.pdbx_seq_one_letter_code
_entity_poly.pdbx_strand_id
1 'polypeptide(L)'
;MSQNMSYEPRLSRAGGKRPVTEADLLDQTLVAGNERTIYAKQVPQDKVYAAGNGGMDRLQGNGAHIFASIVDDVGNPVKGDLIVAITDSEQRRVLASTTVDTLGELADATTQERTERPLFPVLGPYAKPGRHIEFRIRAEPGSDGVSIDPAASDVRLYYTEIEA
;
A
#
# COMPACT_ATOMS: atom_id res chain seq x y z
N MET A 1 -2.22 20.69 4.76
CA MET A 1 -2.31 19.98 3.48
C MET A 1 -1.37 18.78 3.53
N SER A 2 -1.81 17.63 3.03
CA SER A 2 -0.96 16.46 2.79
C SER A 2 -0.10 16.70 1.55
N GLN A 3 1.09 16.10 1.51
CA GLN A 3 1.98 16.13 0.34
C GLN A 3 1.66 14.96 -0.59
N ASN A 4 1.83 15.15 -1.90
CA ASN A 4 1.78 14.02 -2.82
C ASN A 4 3.04 13.19 -2.69
N MET A 5 2.89 11.87 -2.77
CA MET A 5 4.03 10.97 -2.90
C MET A 5 4.43 10.80 -4.37
N SER A 6 5.72 10.66 -4.62
CA SER A 6 6.27 10.40 -5.96
C SER A 6 7.56 9.60 -5.88
N TYR A 7 7.99 9.05 -7.02
CA TYR A 7 9.18 8.22 -7.09
C TYR A 7 10.43 8.94 -6.55
N GLU A 8 11.14 8.30 -5.62
CA GLU A 8 12.39 8.82 -5.04
C GLU A 8 13.58 7.93 -5.42
N PRO A 9 14.31 8.27 -6.50
CA PRO A 9 15.38 7.42 -7.02
C PRO A 9 16.52 7.20 -6.02
N ARG A 10 16.77 8.13 -5.09
CA ARG A 10 17.83 7.99 -4.09
C ARG A 10 17.56 6.85 -3.11
N LEU A 11 16.28 6.49 -2.92
CA LEU A 11 15.87 5.41 -2.04
C LEU A 11 15.75 4.05 -2.76
N SER A 12 15.85 4.02 -4.09
CA SER A 12 15.61 2.80 -4.90
C SER A 12 16.59 1.66 -4.59
N ARG A 13 17.71 1.98 -3.95
CA ARG A 13 18.74 1.04 -3.49
C ARG A 13 19.00 1.15 -1.98
N ALA A 14 18.21 1.97 -1.28
CA ALA A 14 18.34 2.15 0.15
C ALA A 14 17.50 1.08 0.87
N GLY A 15 18.02 0.57 1.99
CA GLY A 15 17.23 -0.27 2.89
C GLY A 15 16.87 -1.66 2.37
N GLY A 16 16.02 -2.33 3.14
CA GLY A 16 15.51 -3.67 2.87
C GLY A 16 14.04 -3.65 2.46
N LYS A 17 13.69 -4.45 1.44
CA LYS A 17 12.29 -4.66 1.02
C LYS A 17 11.53 -5.45 2.07
N ARG A 18 10.37 -4.94 2.50
CA ARG A 18 9.44 -5.62 3.41
C ARG A 18 8.10 -5.85 2.71
N PRO A 19 7.63 -7.10 2.58
CA PRO A 19 6.31 -7.37 2.03
C PRO A 19 5.22 -7.04 3.06
N VAL A 20 4.06 -6.68 2.54
CA VAL A 20 2.78 -6.69 3.26
C VAL A 20 1.89 -7.69 2.55
N THR A 21 1.35 -8.62 3.33
CA THR A 21 0.57 -9.77 2.88
C THR A 21 -0.83 -9.74 3.49
N GLU A 22 -1.68 -10.66 3.08
CA GLU A 22 -3.04 -10.83 3.57
C GLU A 22 -3.10 -11.01 5.09
N ALA A 23 -2.08 -11.67 5.68
CA ALA A 23 -1.96 -11.85 7.13
C ALA A 23 -1.73 -10.54 7.91
N ASP A 24 -1.31 -9.47 7.23
CA ASP A 24 -1.08 -8.15 7.82
C ASP A 24 -2.31 -7.23 7.69
N LEU A 25 -3.33 -7.64 6.95
CA LEU A 25 -4.51 -6.82 6.69
C LEU A 25 -5.42 -6.74 7.92
N LEU A 26 -6.01 -5.56 8.10
CA LEU A 26 -7.03 -5.29 9.10
C LEU A 26 -8.39 -5.61 8.50
N ASP A 27 -9.21 -6.35 9.25
CA ASP A 27 -10.66 -6.42 9.02
C ASP A 27 -11.25 -5.03 9.23
N GLN A 28 -11.89 -4.48 8.19
CA GLN A 28 -12.47 -3.15 8.18
C GLN A 28 -13.76 -3.13 7.36
N THR A 29 -14.77 -2.46 7.90
CA THR A 29 -15.98 -2.10 7.15
C THR A 29 -15.75 -0.84 6.31
N LEU A 30 -15.97 -0.98 5.01
CA LEU A 30 -15.80 0.08 4.03
C LEU A 30 -16.98 1.04 4.01
N VAL A 31 -16.69 2.30 3.71
CA VAL A 31 -17.72 3.32 3.47
C VAL A 31 -17.36 4.02 2.18
N ALA A 32 -18.29 4.07 1.23
CA ALA A 32 -18.05 4.63 -0.09
C ALA A 32 -17.54 6.08 -0.01
N GLY A 33 -16.53 6.38 -0.83
CA GLY A 33 -15.88 7.69 -0.88
C GLY A 33 -14.94 8.01 0.29
N ASN A 34 -14.93 7.19 1.36
CA ASN A 34 -14.04 7.37 2.50
C ASN A 34 -12.84 6.43 2.42
N GLU A 35 -11.69 6.92 2.88
CA GLU A 35 -10.49 6.09 3.05
C GLU A 35 -10.58 5.29 4.34
N ARG A 36 -10.40 3.97 4.23
CA ARG A 36 -10.27 3.05 5.37
C ARG A 36 -8.90 2.41 5.37
N THR A 37 -8.22 2.46 6.51
CA THR A 37 -6.88 1.89 6.67
C THR A 37 -6.96 0.38 6.82
N ILE A 38 -6.41 -0.34 5.85
CA ILE A 38 -6.40 -1.81 5.79
C ILE A 38 -5.06 -2.38 6.26
N TYR A 39 -4.04 -1.54 6.41
CA TYR A 39 -2.76 -1.90 7.00
C TYR A 39 -2.14 -0.64 7.60
N ALA A 40 -1.54 -0.77 8.79
CA ALA A 40 -0.79 0.30 9.43
C ALA A 40 0.43 -0.25 10.16
N LYS A 41 1.56 0.42 10.00
CA LYS A 41 2.78 0.10 10.75
C LYS A 41 3.45 1.36 11.24
N GLN A 42 3.65 1.45 12.55
CA GLN A 42 4.43 2.52 13.16
C GLN A 42 5.92 2.31 12.88
N VAL A 43 6.60 3.41 12.54
CA VAL A 43 8.04 3.42 12.30
C VAL A 43 8.80 3.42 13.64
N PRO A 44 9.69 2.45 13.88
CA PRO A 44 10.57 2.43 15.05
C PRO A 44 11.48 3.66 15.16
N GLN A 45 12.08 3.87 16.34
CA GLN A 45 12.89 5.07 16.62
C GLN A 45 14.19 5.15 15.81
N ASP A 46 14.73 4.01 15.43
CA ASP A 46 15.99 3.84 14.71
C ASP A 46 15.80 3.59 13.20
N LYS A 47 14.58 3.76 12.69
CA LYS A 47 14.22 3.43 11.31
C LYS A 47 13.51 4.57 10.59
N VAL A 48 13.48 4.45 9.27
CA VAL A 48 12.65 5.20 8.35
C VAL A 48 11.98 4.23 7.39
N TYR A 49 10.67 4.40 7.15
CA TYR A 49 9.92 3.59 6.18
C TYR A 49 9.51 4.40 4.96
N ALA A 50 9.74 3.86 3.77
CA ALA A 50 9.28 4.45 2.51
C ALA A 50 8.28 3.51 1.82
N ALA A 51 7.25 4.05 1.18
CA ALA A 51 6.29 3.25 0.43
C ALA A 51 6.93 2.65 -0.82
N GLY A 52 6.53 1.44 -1.22
CA GLY A 52 7.11 0.75 -2.37
C GLY A 52 8.55 0.28 -2.12
N ASN A 53 9.20 -0.22 -3.17
CA ASN A 53 10.62 -0.58 -3.14
C ASN A 53 11.21 -0.59 -4.57
N GLY A 54 12.49 -0.26 -4.70
CA GLY A 54 13.19 -0.36 -5.98
C GLY A 54 12.89 0.79 -6.95
N GLY A 55 13.29 0.61 -8.21
CA GLY A 55 13.15 1.61 -9.26
C GLY A 55 11.86 1.47 -10.07
N MET A 56 11.60 2.46 -10.94
CA MET A 56 10.49 2.41 -11.92
C MET A 56 10.78 1.51 -13.13
N ASP A 57 12.05 1.12 -13.32
CA ASP A 57 12.49 0.35 -14.48
C ASP A 57 12.59 -1.16 -14.15
N ARG A 58 11.92 -1.96 -14.97
CA ARG A 58 11.91 -3.44 -14.91
C ARG A 58 13.31 -4.03 -15.09
N LEU A 59 14.23 -3.33 -15.77
CA LEU A 59 15.58 -3.80 -16.05
C LEU A 59 16.54 -3.65 -14.86
N GLN A 60 16.19 -2.89 -13.81
CA GLN A 60 17.09 -2.63 -12.69
C GLN A 60 17.15 -3.75 -11.63
N GLY A 61 16.53 -4.91 -11.87
CA GLY A 61 16.65 -6.13 -11.06
C GLY A 61 15.96 -6.08 -9.69
N ASN A 62 15.71 -4.89 -9.13
CA ASN A 62 15.07 -4.67 -7.83
C ASN A 62 13.58 -4.27 -7.92
N GLY A 63 12.88 -4.66 -8.98
CA GLY A 63 11.46 -4.36 -9.17
C GLY A 63 10.57 -4.94 -8.06
N ALA A 64 9.69 -4.11 -7.50
CA ALA A 64 8.66 -4.53 -6.55
C ALA A 64 7.32 -4.72 -7.28
N HIS A 65 7.15 -5.88 -7.90
CA HIS A 65 5.90 -6.25 -8.57
C HIS A 65 4.79 -6.49 -7.55
N ILE A 66 3.70 -5.74 -7.67
CA ILE A 66 2.57 -5.79 -6.74
C ILE A 66 1.33 -6.39 -7.39
N PHE A 67 0.43 -6.84 -6.53
CA PHE A 67 -0.96 -7.18 -6.86
C PHE A 67 -1.79 -7.06 -5.59
N ALA A 68 -3.10 -6.94 -5.74
CA ALA A 68 -4.04 -6.96 -4.63
C ALA A 68 -5.42 -7.42 -5.12
N SER A 69 -5.87 -8.57 -4.65
CA SER A 69 -7.25 -9.04 -4.77
C SER A 69 -7.87 -9.00 -3.39
N ILE A 70 -8.73 -8.00 -3.16
CA ILE A 70 -9.38 -7.79 -1.86
C ILE A 70 -10.84 -8.18 -2.01
N VAL A 71 -11.32 -9.03 -1.11
CA VAL A 71 -12.69 -9.54 -1.11
C VAL A 71 -13.43 -9.20 0.17
N ASP A 72 -14.75 -9.16 0.10
CA ASP A 72 -15.62 -9.04 1.26
C ASP A 72 -15.86 -10.41 1.94
N ASP A 73 -16.55 -10.37 3.09
CA ASP A 73 -16.93 -11.53 3.92
C ASP A 73 -17.85 -12.57 3.25
N VAL A 74 -18.38 -12.25 2.07
CA VAL A 74 -19.17 -13.19 1.24
C VAL A 74 -18.45 -13.56 -0.06
N GLY A 75 -17.20 -13.13 -0.23
CA GLY A 75 -16.32 -13.49 -1.33
C GLY A 75 -16.47 -12.64 -2.60
N ASN A 76 -17.16 -11.50 -2.55
CA ASN A 76 -17.22 -10.57 -3.68
C ASN A 76 -15.97 -9.68 -3.73
N PRO A 77 -15.51 -9.29 -4.93
CA PRO A 77 -14.42 -8.34 -5.06
C PRO A 77 -14.81 -6.95 -4.55
N VAL A 78 -13.94 -6.35 -3.75
CA VAL A 78 -14.03 -4.95 -3.32
C VAL A 78 -13.58 -4.04 -4.47
N LYS A 79 -14.35 -2.98 -4.72
CA LYS A 79 -14.07 -1.98 -5.76
C LYS A 79 -13.63 -0.65 -5.15
N GLY A 80 -12.70 0.02 -5.83
CA GLY A 80 -12.18 1.32 -5.43
C GLY A 80 -10.68 1.46 -5.68
N ASP A 81 -10.07 2.39 -4.96
CA ASP A 81 -8.65 2.73 -5.10
C ASP A 81 -7.83 2.20 -3.94
N LEU A 82 -6.66 1.64 -4.23
CA LEU A 82 -5.61 1.41 -3.24
C LEU A 82 -4.79 2.69 -3.08
N ILE A 83 -4.70 3.19 -1.85
CA ILE A 83 -3.99 4.41 -1.50
C ILE A 83 -2.89 4.05 -0.51
N VAL A 84 -1.72 4.67 -0.69
CA VAL A 84 -0.66 4.64 0.32
C VAL A 84 -0.61 6.00 1.01
N ALA A 85 -0.44 5.98 2.32
CA ALA A 85 -0.42 7.19 3.15
C ALA A 85 0.67 7.11 4.22
N ILE A 86 1.17 8.29 4.60
CA ILE A 86 1.97 8.48 5.81
C ILE A 86 1.16 9.36 6.75
N THR A 87 0.98 8.88 7.97
CA THR A 87 0.28 9.62 9.02
C THR A 87 1.20 10.01 10.16
N ASP A 88 0.72 10.90 11.02
CA ASP A 88 1.41 11.22 12.27
C ASP A 88 1.36 10.05 13.28
N SER A 89 1.93 10.28 14.46
CA SER A 89 2.07 9.24 15.50
C SER A 89 0.76 8.79 16.13
N GLU A 90 -0.31 9.56 15.92
CA GLU A 90 -1.64 9.24 16.43
C GLU A 90 -2.60 8.84 15.31
N GLN A 91 -2.11 8.72 14.06
CA GLN A 91 -2.90 8.43 12.86
C GLN A 91 -4.06 9.41 12.60
N ARG A 92 -4.00 10.61 13.18
CA ARG A 92 -5.05 11.65 13.07
C ARG A 92 -4.88 12.50 11.83
N ARG A 93 -3.65 12.68 11.37
CA ARG A 93 -3.34 13.55 10.24
C ARG A 93 -2.56 12.82 9.16
N VAL A 94 -3.09 12.86 7.94
CA VAL A 94 -2.35 12.46 6.73
C VAL A 94 -1.31 13.52 6.40
N LEU A 95 -0.05 13.12 6.38
CA LEU A 95 1.10 13.95 6.08
C LEU A 95 1.48 13.87 4.60
N ALA A 96 1.37 12.68 4.02
CA ALA A 96 1.53 12.45 2.59
C ALA A 96 0.65 11.30 2.12
N SER A 97 0.24 11.31 0.85
CA SER A 97 -0.47 10.18 0.24
C SER A 97 -0.34 10.18 -1.28
N THR A 98 -0.60 9.03 -1.89
CA THR A 98 -0.90 8.91 -3.32
C THR A 98 -1.80 7.71 -3.56
N THR A 99 -2.60 7.75 -4.63
CA THR A 99 -3.21 6.54 -5.19
C THR A 99 -2.12 5.69 -5.81
N VAL A 100 -2.11 4.40 -5.49
CA VAL A 100 -1.23 3.40 -6.10
C VAL A 100 -1.82 2.99 -7.44
N ASP A 101 -3.02 2.42 -7.40
CA ASP A 101 -3.83 2.05 -8.57
C ASP A 101 -5.25 1.69 -8.11
N THR A 102 -6.12 1.34 -9.04
CA THR A 102 -7.44 0.77 -8.76
C THR A 102 -7.34 -0.69 -8.32
N LEU A 103 -8.26 -1.14 -7.46
CA LEU A 103 -8.31 -2.53 -7.00
C LEU A 103 -8.65 -3.51 -8.13
N GLY A 104 -9.35 -3.06 -9.18
CA GLY A 104 -9.62 -3.90 -10.36
C GLY A 104 -8.33 -4.26 -11.11
N GLU A 105 -7.54 -3.26 -11.46
CA GLU A 105 -6.24 -3.46 -12.15
C GLU A 105 -5.27 -4.30 -11.30
N LEU A 106 -5.25 -4.06 -9.98
CA LEU A 106 -4.41 -4.82 -9.06
C LEU A 106 -4.88 -6.27 -8.86
N ALA A 107 -6.18 -6.54 -8.98
CA ALA A 107 -6.72 -7.89 -8.92
C ALA A 107 -6.35 -8.67 -10.19
N ASP A 108 -6.45 -8.06 -11.37
CA ASP A 108 -6.07 -8.68 -12.64
C ASP A 108 -4.58 -9.07 -12.65
N ALA A 109 -3.73 -8.28 -11.99
CA ALA A 109 -2.30 -8.56 -11.84
C ALA A 109 -1.97 -9.89 -11.13
N THR A 110 -2.91 -10.49 -10.38
CA THR A 110 -2.72 -11.83 -9.77
C THR A 110 -2.51 -12.91 -10.83
N THR A 111 -3.19 -12.79 -11.97
CA THR A 111 -3.17 -13.76 -13.07
C THR A 111 -2.09 -13.47 -14.12
N GLN A 112 -1.49 -12.27 -14.08
CA GLN A 112 -0.45 -11.85 -15.02
C GLN A 112 0.91 -12.49 -14.68
N GLU A 113 1.73 -12.66 -15.72
CA GLU A 113 3.13 -13.02 -15.54
C GLU A 113 3.82 -11.99 -14.66
N ARG A 114 4.74 -12.45 -13.79
CA ARG A 114 5.41 -11.58 -12.81
C ARG A 114 6.04 -10.35 -13.46
N THR A 115 6.61 -10.50 -14.64
CA THR A 115 7.27 -9.42 -15.40
C THR A 115 6.31 -8.39 -15.97
N GLU A 116 5.02 -8.71 -16.08
CA GLU A 116 3.97 -7.85 -16.63
C GLU A 116 3.23 -7.05 -15.55
N ARG A 117 3.24 -7.56 -14.31
CA ARG A 117 2.59 -6.92 -13.16
C ARG A 117 3.04 -5.47 -12.93
N PRO A 118 2.15 -4.62 -12.38
CA PRO A 118 2.50 -3.27 -11.95
C PRO A 118 3.70 -3.26 -11.01
N LEU A 119 4.57 -2.27 -11.19
CA LEU A 119 5.67 -2.00 -10.26
C LEU A 119 5.21 -1.00 -9.21
N PHE A 120 5.62 -1.22 -7.96
CA PHE A 120 5.46 -0.25 -6.88
C PHE A 120 6.81 0.33 -6.48
N PRO A 121 7.31 1.32 -7.24
CA PRO A 121 8.63 1.88 -7.01
C PRO A 121 8.66 2.60 -5.66
N VAL A 122 9.86 2.78 -5.10
CA VAL A 122 9.96 3.48 -3.82
C VAL A 122 9.52 4.94 -3.95
N LEU A 123 8.68 5.38 -3.03
CA LEU A 123 8.09 6.71 -3.03
C LEU A 123 8.60 7.55 -1.86
N GLY A 124 8.84 8.83 -2.14
CA GLY A 124 9.01 9.88 -1.15
C GLY A 124 7.77 10.78 -1.09
N PRO A 125 7.53 11.53 0.01
CA PRO A 125 8.33 11.54 1.24
C PRO A 125 8.18 10.23 2.03
N TYR A 126 9.09 9.99 2.98
CA TYR A 126 9.13 8.79 3.81
C TYR A 126 8.67 9.05 5.26
N ALA A 127 8.22 7.99 5.92
CA ALA A 127 7.78 7.99 7.30
C ALA A 127 8.99 7.97 8.24
N LYS A 128 9.15 9.04 9.01
CA LYS A 128 10.14 9.19 10.09
C LYS A 128 9.71 8.44 11.35
N PRO A 129 10.63 8.22 12.31
CA PRO A 129 10.31 7.67 13.62
C PRO A 129 9.00 8.19 14.23
N GLY A 130 8.21 7.27 14.77
CA GLY A 130 6.93 7.53 15.42
C GLY A 130 5.74 7.74 14.47
N ARG A 131 5.96 8.00 13.18
CA ARG A 131 4.89 8.09 12.16
C ARG A 131 4.40 6.70 11.76
N HIS A 132 3.34 6.63 10.95
CA HIS A 132 2.90 5.37 10.35
C HIS A 132 3.02 5.40 8.83
N ILE A 133 3.30 4.23 8.27
CA ILE A 133 3.01 3.91 6.88
C ILE A 133 1.72 3.10 6.83
N GLU A 134 0.83 3.46 5.93
CA GLU A 134 -0.50 2.88 5.82
C GLU A 134 -0.86 2.52 4.38
N PHE A 135 -1.56 1.40 4.21
CA PHE A 135 -2.35 1.14 3.01
C PHE A 135 -3.82 1.32 3.33
N ARG A 136 -4.53 1.97 2.42
CA ARG A 136 -5.92 2.37 2.59
C ARG A 136 -6.71 2.04 1.34
N ILE A 137 -8.00 1.76 1.52
CA ILE A 137 -8.96 1.64 0.43
C ILE A 137 -9.86 2.86 0.45
N ARG A 138 -10.03 3.51 -0.70
CA ARG A 138 -11.17 4.39 -0.93
C ARG A 138 -12.21 3.61 -1.73
N ALA A 139 -13.26 3.17 -1.04
CA ALA A 139 -14.27 2.30 -1.63
C ALA A 139 -15.16 3.05 -2.62
N GLU A 140 -15.53 2.36 -3.70
CA GLU A 140 -16.59 2.81 -4.61
C GLU A 140 -17.98 2.55 -4.02
N PRO A 141 -19.05 3.20 -4.54
CA PRO A 141 -20.42 2.97 -4.08
C PRO A 141 -20.88 1.50 -4.11
N GLY A 142 -20.32 0.69 -5.02
CA GLY A 142 -20.64 -0.74 -5.11
C GLY A 142 -20.06 -1.60 -3.98
N SER A 143 -19.19 -1.04 -3.15
CA SER A 143 -18.58 -1.69 -1.97
C SER A 143 -18.86 -0.92 -0.69
N ASP A 144 -19.96 -0.16 -0.65
CA ASP A 144 -20.40 0.52 0.57
C ASP A 144 -20.93 -0.48 1.60
N GLY A 145 -20.48 -0.36 2.85
CA GLY A 145 -20.96 -1.18 3.97
C GLY A 145 -20.44 -2.61 4.01
N VAL A 146 -19.63 -3.05 3.04
CA VAL A 146 -19.02 -4.39 3.06
C VAL A 146 -17.83 -4.42 4.03
N SER A 147 -17.62 -5.56 4.67
CA SER A 147 -16.42 -5.78 5.50
C SER A 147 -15.42 -6.60 4.73
N ILE A 148 -14.15 -6.19 4.77
CA ILE A 148 -13.06 -6.93 4.13
C ILE A 148 -12.87 -8.25 4.85
N ASP A 149 -12.64 -9.33 4.10
CA ASP A 149 -12.13 -10.59 4.63
C ASP A 149 -10.63 -10.73 4.32
N PRO A 150 -9.74 -10.43 5.28
CA PRO A 150 -8.31 -10.64 5.13
C PRO A 150 -7.94 -12.09 4.76
N ALA A 151 -8.66 -13.08 5.27
CA ALA A 151 -8.30 -14.48 5.09
C ALA A 151 -8.65 -15.03 3.71
N ALA A 152 -9.64 -14.42 3.04
CA ALA A 152 -10.01 -14.74 1.66
C ALA A 152 -9.35 -13.81 0.62
N SER A 153 -8.69 -12.73 1.07
CA SER A 153 -7.97 -11.79 0.20
C SER A 153 -6.55 -12.30 -0.11
N ASP A 154 -5.97 -11.82 -1.21
CA ASP A 154 -4.59 -12.12 -1.61
C ASP A 154 -3.89 -10.82 -2.03
N VAL A 155 -2.87 -10.41 -1.28
CA VAL A 155 -2.16 -9.15 -1.54
C VAL A 155 -0.65 -9.31 -1.46
N ARG A 156 0.04 -8.54 -2.30
CA ARG A 156 1.50 -8.41 -2.24
C ARG A 156 1.90 -6.97 -2.45
N LEU A 157 1.96 -6.24 -1.35
CA LEU A 157 2.39 -4.84 -1.30
C LEU A 157 3.77 -4.73 -0.64
N TYR A 158 4.40 -3.56 -0.71
CA TYR A 158 5.75 -3.38 -0.16
C TYR A 158 5.95 -2.02 0.47
N TYR A 159 6.84 -2.00 1.45
CA TYR A 159 7.55 -0.82 1.89
C TYR A 159 9.05 -1.13 1.99
N THR A 160 9.87 -0.10 1.96
CA THR A 160 11.30 -0.16 2.21
C THR A 160 11.59 0.27 3.64
N GLU A 161 12.32 -0.55 4.39
CA GLU A 161 12.84 -0.24 5.71
C GLU A 161 14.30 0.22 5.62
N ILE A 162 14.61 1.40 6.17
CA ILE A 162 15.91 2.04 6.10
C ILE A 162 16.39 2.34 7.52
N GLU A 163 17.67 2.07 7.80
CA GLU A 163 18.33 2.48 9.04
C GLU A 163 18.47 4.00 9.12
N ALA A 164 18.12 4.61 10.25
CA ALA A 164 18.14 6.06 10.46
C ALA A 164 19.44 6.57 11.10
#